data_AF-A0A832ZGT5-F1
#
_entry.id   AF-A0A832ZGT5-F1
#
_cell.length_a   1.000
_cell.length_b   1.000
_cell.length_c   1.000
_cell.angle_alpha   90.00
_cell.angle_beta   90.00
_cell.angle_gamma   90.00
#
_symmetry.space_group_name_H-M   'P 1'
#
loop_
_entity.id
_entity.type
_entity.pdbx_description
1 polymer ?
#
loop_
_entity_poly.entity_id
_entity_poly.type
_entity_poly.pdbx_seq_one_letter_code
_entity_poly.pdbx_strand_id
1 'polypeptide(L)'
;MDSSVLIRRCNEFLEELSKFREEMRSKFSDNLDDNFYRNLIDVLSRNLKILEDFKEKMELQGFDTPFIGVGKLKGCDEDDLYEIKSYVSYLRRMVDEKKGLLERVRYAMVSHRIALGHLKEREGNRRLVHFLPYDGSNKDILFNMPTLFIRTYKRLLSVLESEGKGSISSVTVTFLVMEDGKRKLKRMKIEDEDFEEYLKRNYGEVLITSIKKNYTRSKLIPDGYVRKTLALSYLLAYWDDIERKIWEEYEKRLSEHQRELIEKYRSTVLDLREEVEEGMIDVRALEELKIKRLKMREELERLGLYREGKPVEELKSALEIEREIWEEIPYNMAVKYLSQDIFKYYLYKTPDERDKSSMFPSILNTPSPLNLRWMVVEGIDPVAVLDVKFLLERELPKYSIPIKNLGGVALYLVHDWNEVERFGFKREDVEKILKDMAPIDRIRSLLSKKGIDIKKLEKYNSIKKERTKKFLDALSRL
;
A
#
# COMPACT_ATOMS: atom_id res chain seq x y z
N MET A 1 14.88 -11.45 32.20
CA MET A 1 14.65 -9.99 32.30
C MET A 1 13.16 -9.80 32.54
N ASP A 2 12.77 -9.08 33.59
CA ASP A 2 11.35 -8.84 33.88
C ASP A 2 10.69 -8.05 32.74
N SER A 3 9.44 -8.39 32.40
CA SER A 3 8.65 -7.72 31.37
C SER A 3 8.50 -6.22 31.65
N SER A 4 8.41 -5.83 32.93
CA SER A 4 8.33 -4.41 33.33
C SER A 4 9.58 -3.62 32.91
N VAL A 5 10.77 -4.20 33.11
CA VAL A 5 12.06 -3.60 32.75
C VAL A 5 12.23 -3.56 31.23
N LEU A 6 11.76 -4.59 30.52
CA LEU A 6 11.79 -4.64 29.06
C LEU A 6 10.91 -3.54 28.44
N ILE A 7 9.68 -3.38 28.97
CA ILE A 7 8.76 -2.31 28.57
C ILE A 7 9.41 -0.95 28.78
N ARG A 8 9.97 -0.69 29.98
CA ARG A 8 10.61 0.59 30.30
C ARG A 8 11.75 0.92 29.34
N ARG A 9 12.70 0.01 29.17
CA ARG A 9 13.86 0.23 28.27
C ARG A 9 13.45 0.43 26.81
N CYS A 10 12.42 -0.29 26.36
CA CYS A 10 11.92 -0.12 25.00
C CYS A 10 11.25 1.24 24.82
N ASN A 11 10.43 1.69 25.79
CA ASN A 11 9.82 3.02 25.74
C ASN A 11 10.87 4.14 25.75
N GLU A 12 11.89 4.05 26.61
CA GLU A 12 13.03 4.99 26.63
C GLU A 12 13.69 5.08 25.24
N PHE A 13 13.96 3.94 24.61
CA PHE A 13 14.58 3.91 23.28
C PHE A 13 13.65 4.43 22.17
N LEU A 14 12.36 4.10 22.21
CA LEU A 14 11.38 4.63 21.25
C LEU A 14 11.21 6.16 21.39
N GLU A 15 11.40 6.71 22.58
CA GLU A 15 11.38 8.15 22.82
C GLU A 15 12.63 8.84 22.25
N GLU A 16 13.81 8.22 22.36
CA GLU A 16 15.01 8.66 21.64
C GLU A 16 14.79 8.65 20.11
N LEU A 17 14.15 7.61 19.59
CA LEU A 17 13.79 7.53 18.17
C LEU A 17 12.76 8.58 17.75
N SER A 18 11.90 9.02 18.67
CA SER A 18 10.97 10.13 18.42
C SER A 18 11.73 11.44 18.21
N LYS A 19 12.74 11.71 19.06
CA LYS A 19 13.62 12.88 18.89
C LYS A 19 14.41 12.80 17.59
N PHE A 20 14.94 11.62 17.26
CA PHE A 20 15.62 11.37 15.99
C PHE A 20 14.71 11.62 14.78
N ARG A 21 13.43 11.22 14.84
CA ARG A 21 12.45 11.51 13.80
C ARG A 21 12.27 13.01 13.56
N GLU A 22 12.11 13.80 14.61
CA GLU A 22 11.97 15.26 14.49
C GLU A 22 13.23 15.91 13.92
N GLU A 23 14.41 15.46 14.33
CA GLU A 23 15.69 15.89 13.76
C GLU A 23 15.81 15.55 12.27
N MET A 24 15.39 14.35 11.87
CA MET A 24 15.38 13.95 10.46
C MET A 24 14.44 14.82 9.63
N ARG A 25 13.27 15.17 10.18
CA ARG A 25 12.28 16.01 9.51
C ARG A 25 12.79 17.44 9.33
N SER A 26 13.42 18.04 10.35
CA SER A 26 13.93 19.41 10.27
C SER A 26 15.04 19.57 9.22
N LYS A 27 15.84 18.52 9.01
CA LYS A 27 16.92 18.48 8.02
C LYS A 27 16.45 18.28 6.57
N PHE A 28 15.15 18.16 6.30
CA PHE A 28 14.65 17.95 4.94
C PHE A 28 14.99 19.12 3.98
N SER A 29 14.99 20.34 4.49
CA SER A 29 15.28 21.56 3.70
C SER A 29 16.78 21.85 3.56
N ASP A 30 17.63 21.08 4.23
CA ASP A 30 19.08 21.29 4.23
C ASP A 30 19.73 20.64 3.00
N ASN A 31 20.72 21.30 2.41
CA ASN A 31 21.57 20.70 1.38
C ASN A 31 22.57 19.72 2.03
N LEU A 32 22.09 18.51 2.32
CA LEU A 32 22.86 17.46 2.99
C LEU A 32 23.85 16.77 2.04
N ASP A 33 25.07 16.53 2.51
CA ASP A 33 26.12 15.88 1.74
C ASP A 33 26.05 14.34 1.82
N ASP A 34 26.83 13.65 0.99
CA ASP A 34 26.88 12.18 1.01
C ASP A 34 27.48 11.62 2.32
N ASN A 35 28.28 12.39 3.05
CA ASN A 35 28.82 11.95 4.35
C ASN A 35 27.72 11.85 5.40
N PHE A 36 26.79 12.81 5.42
CA PHE A 36 25.60 12.74 6.27
C PHE A 36 24.84 11.43 6.04
N TYR A 37 24.56 11.08 4.78
CA TYR A 37 23.80 9.87 4.46
C TYR A 37 24.55 8.57 4.80
N ARG A 38 25.89 8.54 4.69
CA ARG A 38 26.70 7.40 5.14
C ARG A 38 26.60 7.23 6.66
N ASN A 39 26.77 8.31 7.42
CA ASN A 39 26.63 8.27 8.87
C ASN A 39 25.21 7.87 9.30
N LEU A 40 24.20 8.32 8.55
CA LEU A 40 22.81 7.96 8.77
C LEU A 40 22.57 6.46 8.58
N ILE A 41 23.18 5.84 7.55
CA ILE A 41 23.10 4.38 7.34
C ILE A 41 23.62 3.63 8.57
N ASP A 42 24.71 4.08 9.19
CA ASP A 42 25.30 3.45 10.38
C ASP A 42 24.41 3.61 11.62
N VAL A 43 23.82 4.80 11.81
CA VAL A 43 22.84 5.05 12.88
C VAL A 43 21.62 4.16 12.70
N LEU A 44 21.02 4.14 11.50
CA LEU A 44 19.82 3.35 11.21
C LEU A 44 20.07 1.85 11.36
N SER A 45 21.25 1.36 10.96
CA SER A 45 21.61 -0.05 11.10
C SER A 45 21.77 -0.46 12.56
N ARG A 46 22.36 0.40 13.41
CA ARG A 46 22.45 0.17 14.86
C ARG A 46 21.07 0.16 15.51
N ASN A 47 20.22 1.13 15.18
CA ASN A 47 18.86 1.21 15.71
C ASN A 47 18.03 -0.01 15.32
N LEU A 48 18.13 -0.45 14.06
CA LEU A 48 17.42 -1.63 13.58
C LEU A 48 17.82 -2.89 14.39
N LYS A 49 19.10 -3.08 14.68
CA LYS A 49 19.58 -4.20 15.48
C LYS A 49 19.02 -4.19 16.90
N ILE A 50 18.93 -3.01 17.53
CA ILE A 50 18.33 -2.85 18.86
C ILE A 50 16.83 -3.19 18.82
N LEU A 51 16.10 -2.72 17.80
CA LEU A 51 14.68 -3.01 17.63
C LEU A 51 14.41 -4.50 17.38
N GLU A 52 15.27 -5.17 16.60
CA GLU A 52 15.20 -6.62 16.38
C GLU A 52 15.38 -7.40 17.67
N ASP A 53 16.37 -7.03 18.50
CA ASP A 53 16.58 -7.61 19.83
C ASP A 53 15.40 -7.39 20.77
N PHE A 54 14.78 -6.19 20.75
CA PHE A 54 13.56 -5.95 21.51
C PHE A 54 12.40 -6.81 21.05
N LYS A 55 12.17 -6.90 19.73
CA LYS A 55 11.10 -7.72 19.15
C LYS A 55 11.25 -9.19 19.58
N GLU A 56 12.44 -9.76 19.44
CA GLU A 56 12.72 -11.15 19.82
C GLU A 56 12.46 -11.38 21.31
N LYS A 57 12.97 -10.50 22.19
CA LYS A 57 12.75 -10.60 23.64
C LYS A 57 11.28 -10.48 24.02
N MET A 58 10.51 -9.62 23.34
CA MET A 58 9.08 -9.44 23.59
C MET A 58 8.27 -10.65 23.13
N GLU A 59 8.58 -11.22 21.96
CA GLU A 59 7.94 -12.43 21.44
C GLU A 59 8.23 -13.63 22.36
N LEU A 60 9.46 -13.78 22.85
CA LEU A 60 9.81 -14.79 23.87
C LEU A 60 9.04 -14.64 25.19
N GLN A 61 8.60 -13.42 25.52
CA GLN A 61 7.80 -13.13 26.72
C GLN A 61 6.28 -13.13 26.46
N GLY A 62 5.84 -13.56 25.28
CA GLY A 62 4.43 -13.70 24.94
C GLY A 62 3.69 -12.37 24.77
N PHE A 63 4.37 -11.29 24.33
CA PHE A 63 3.71 -9.99 24.09
C PHE A 63 2.69 -10.03 22.94
N ASP A 64 2.73 -11.06 22.12
CA ASP A 64 1.78 -11.36 21.04
C ASP A 64 0.61 -12.24 21.48
N THR A 65 0.63 -12.74 22.73
CA THR A 65 -0.38 -13.65 23.25
C THR A 65 -1.69 -12.91 23.51
N PRO A 66 -2.83 -13.36 22.95
CA PRO A 66 -4.12 -12.71 23.17
C PRO A 66 -4.58 -12.89 24.62
N PHE A 67 -5.37 -11.95 25.12
CA PHE A 67 -6.01 -12.07 26.43
C PHE A 67 -6.99 -13.26 26.42
N ILE A 68 -6.70 -14.27 27.23
CA ILE A 68 -7.61 -15.40 27.49
C ILE A 68 -8.43 -15.03 28.74
N GLY A 69 -9.72 -14.81 28.55
CA GLY A 69 -10.61 -14.45 29.64
C GLY A 69 -10.63 -15.52 30.74
N VAL A 70 -10.58 -15.07 31.99
CA VAL A 70 -10.87 -15.93 33.14
C VAL A 70 -12.35 -16.33 33.03
N GLY A 71 -12.64 -17.63 32.97
CA GLY A 71 -14.01 -18.14 32.79
C GLY A 71 -14.98 -17.61 33.86
N LYS A 72 -16.29 -17.60 33.56
CA LYS A 72 -17.32 -17.22 34.54
C LYS A 72 -17.26 -18.16 35.75
N LEU A 73 -16.67 -17.69 36.84
CA LEU A 73 -16.73 -18.37 38.14
C LEU A 73 -18.19 -18.34 38.61
N LYS A 74 -18.83 -19.50 38.73
CA LYS A 74 -20.17 -19.63 39.32
C LYS A 74 -20.01 -19.66 40.84
N GLY A 75 -20.71 -18.76 41.55
CA GLY A 75 -20.83 -18.78 43.00
C GLY A 75 -19.97 -17.77 43.80
N CYS A 76 -19.62 -16.62 43.22
CA CYS A 76 -18.94 -15.53 43.94
C CYS A 76 -19.94 -14.45 44.39
N ASP A 77 -19.67 -13.82 45.53
CA ASP A 77 -20.45 -12.71 46.10
C ASP A 77 -20.29 -11.42 45.25
N GLU A 78 -21.16 -10.42 45.45
CA GLU A 78 -21.15 -9.17 44.64
C GLU A 78 -19.83 -8.38 44.73
N ASP A 79 -19.18 -8.38 45.90
CA ASP A 79 -17.88 -7.73 46.12
C ASP A 79 -16.75 -8.47 45.39
N ASP A 80 -16.72 -9.80 45.48
CA ASP A 80 -15.79 -10.65 44.72
C ASP A 80 -15.94 -10.43 43.20
N LEU A 81 -17.19 -10.25 42.73
CA LEU A 81 -17.48 -9.96 41.33
C LEU A 81 -16.91 -8.60 40.89
N TYR A 82 -16.86 -7.59 41.76
CA TYR A 82 -16.27 -6.29 41.45
C TYR A 82 -14.73 -6.36 41.40
N GLU A 83 -14.11 -7.04 42.36
CA GLU A 83 -12.66 -7.25 42.37
C GLU A 83 -12.19 -8.07 41.15
N ILE A 84 -12.91 -9.14 40.81
CA ILE A 84 -12.65 -9.94 39.61
C ILE A 84 -12.77 -9.09 38.34
N LYS A 85 -13.80 -8.24 38.24
CA LYS A 85 -13.95 -7.32 37.09
C LYS A 85 -12.81 -6.31 36.98
N SER A 86 -12.38 -5.73 38.11
CA SER A 86 -11.26 -4.81 38.18
C SER A 86 -9.95 -5.50 37.74
N TYR A 87 -9.69 -6.70 38.28
CA TYR A 87 -8.52 -7.51 37.94
C TYR A 87 -8.52 -7.96 36.47
N VAL A 88 -9.66 -8.40 35.93
CA VAL A 88 -9.81 -8.75 34.50
C VAL A 88 -9.55 -7.54 33.60
N SER A 89 -10.04 -6.36 33.99
CA SER A 89 -9.80 -5.11 33.25
C SER A 89 -8.32 -4.71 33.30
N TYR A 90 -7.68 -4.86 34.45
CA TYR A 90 -6.23 -4.64 34.62
C TYR A 90 -5.41 -5.59 33.74
N LEU A 91 -5.70 -6.90 33.76
CA LEU A 91 -5.01 -7.87 32.92
C LEU A 91 -5.20 -7.59 31.42
N ARG A 92 -6.41 -7.21 31.01
CA ARG A 92 -6.67 -6.80 29.63
C ARG A 92 -5.81 -5.59 29.24
N ARG A 93 -5.78 -4.55 30.08
CA ARG A 93 -4.95 -3.36 29.85
C ARG A 93 -3.47 -3.72 29.72
N MET A 94 -2.95 -4.59 30.58
CA MET A 94 -1.56 -5.06 30.48
C MET A 94 -1.26 -5.80 29.16
N VAL A 95 -2.18 -6.67 28.71
CA VAL A 95 -2.03 -7.38 27.44
C VAL A 95 -2.05 -6.39 26.27
N ASP A 96 -2.98 -5.43 26.29
CA ASP A 96 -3.10 -4.41 25.26
C ASP A 96 -1.87 -3.49 25.21
N GLU A 97 -1.28 -3.15 26.37
CA GLU A 97 -0.03 -2.38 26.46
C GLU A 97 1.15 -3.16 25.87
N LYS A 98 1.33 -4.43 26.25
CA LYS A 98 2.37 -5.30 25.69
C LYS A 98 2.25 -5.42 24.17
N LYS A 99 1.03 -5.69 23.69
CA LYS A 99 0.75 -5.81 22.25
C LYS A 99 0.98 -4.49 21.52
N GLY A 100 0.53 -3.38 22.09
CA GLY A 100 0.71 -2.05 21.54
C GLY A 100 2.19 -1.68 21.39
N LEU A 101 2.99 -1.98 22.41
CA LEU A 101 4.44 -1.77 22.39
C LEU A 101 5.13 -2.62 21.32
N LEU A 102 4.81 -3.92 21.25
CA LEU A 102 5.36 -4.82 20.22
C LEU A 102 4.97 -4.36 18.81
N GLU A 103 3.72 -3.90 18.61
CA GLU A 103 3.30 -3.32 17.33
C GLU A 103 4.11 -2.07 16.98
N ARG A 104 4.35 -1.17 17.93
CA ARG A 104 5.16 0.04 17.73
C ARG A 104 6.60 -0.32 17.34
N VAL A 105 7.22 -1.31 17.99
CA VAL A 105 8.54 -1.83 17.61
C VAL A 105 8.54 -2.37 16.18
N ARG A 106 7.52 -3.14 15.78
CA ARG A 106 7.42 -3.66 14.40
C ARG A 106 7.33 -2.55 13.35
N TYR A 107 6.55 -1.50 13.62
CA TYR A 107 6.51 -0.33 12.74
C TYR A 107 7.86 0.41 12.68
N ALA A 108 8.50 0.62 13.83
CA ALA A 108 9.83 1.24 13.90
C ALA A 108 10.85 0.46 13.07
N MET A 109 10.89 -0.88 13.18
CA MET A 109 11.78 -1.74 12.39
C MET A 109 11.55 -1.57 10.88
N VAL A 110 10.28 -1.57 10.46
CA VAL A 110 9.90 -1.38 9.06
C VAL A 110 10.38 -0.02 8.55
N SER A 111 10.18 1.06 9.31
CA SER A 111 10.67 2.39 8.97
C SER A 111 12.18 2.41 8.74
N HIS A 112 12.95 1.78 9.63
CA HIS A 112 14.41 1.69 9.49
C HIS A 112 14.84 0.87 8.27
N ARG A 113 14.16 -0.25 7.97
CA ARG A 113 14.45 -1.08 6.79
C ARG A 113 14.20 -0.34 5.48
N ILE A 114 13.07 0.37 5.38
CA ILE A 114 12.73 1.22 4.24
C ILE A 114 13.80 2.31 4.09
N ALA A 115 14.13 3.03 5.16
CA ALA A 115 15.16 4.07 5.13
C ALA A 115 16.50 3.55 4.60
N LEU A 116 16.97 2.41 5.13
CA LEU A 116 18.22 1.80 4.70
C LEU A 116 18.19 1.41 3.22
N GLY A 117 17.05 0.90 2.71
CA GLY A 117 16.90 0.56 1.31
C GLY A 117 16.97 1.79 0.41
N HIS A 118 16.24 2.84 0.78
CA HIS A 118 16.23 4.11 0.06
C HIS A 118 17.57 4.87 0.10
N LEU A 119 18.42 4.63 1.10
CA LEU A 119 19.73 5.27 1.20
C LEU A 119 20.85 4.50 0.49
N LYS A 120 20.79 3.16 0.49
CA LYS A 120 21.83 2.31 -0.11
C LYS A 120 21.70 2.16 -1.62
N GLU A 121 20.52 2.42 -2.15
CA GLU A 121 20.19 2.19 -3.56
C GLU A 121 20.14 3.50 -4.36
N ARG A 122 20.57 3.44 -5.62
CA ARG A 122 20.73 4.63 -6.47
C ARG A 122 19.40 5.30 -6.82
N GLU A 123 18.38 4.47 -7.00
CA GLU A 123 17.00 4.76 -7.29
C GLU A 123 16.18 5.09 -6.05
N GLY A 124 16.82 5.05 -4.87
CA GLY A 124 16.20 5.32 -3.59
C GLY A 124 15.69 6.76 -3.47
N ASN A 125 14.47 6.89 -2.97
CA ASN A 125 13.87 8.19 -2.67
C ASN A 125 14.36 8.71 -1.31
N ARG A 126 15.40 9.58 -1.32
CA ARG A 126 15.96 10.20 -0.11
C ARG A 126 14.95 11.07 0.64
N ARG A 127 14.00 11.72 -0.06
CA ARG A 127 12.96 12.53 0.57
C ARG A 127 12.13 11.71 1.55
N LEU A 128 11.74 10.49 1.16
CA LEU A 128 10.96 9.59 2.02
C LEU A 128 11.64 9.35 3.39
N VAL A 129 12.98 9.29 3.41
CA VAL A 129 13.80 9.03 4.60
C VAL A 129 13.57 10.08 5.70
N HIS A 130 13.26 11.32 5.33
CA HIS A 130 13.02 12.41 6.29
C HIS A 130 11.66 12.33 6.98
N PHE A 131 10.72 11.54 6.44
CA PHE A 131 9.32 11.49 6.89
C PHE A 131 8.89 10.08 7.35
N LEU A 132 9.85 9.18 7.58
CA LEU A 132 9.58 7.85 8.12
C LEU A 132 9.32 7.93 9.64
N PRO A 133 8.29 7.24 10.16
CA PRO A 133 8.02 7.17 11.59
C PRO A 133 8.99 6.20 12.28
N TYR A 134 10.23 6.65 12.51
CA TYR A 134 11.31 5.83 13.08
C TYR A 134 10.99 5.24 14.46
N ASP A 135 10.15 5.91 15.23
CA ASP A 135 9.68 5.48 16.54
C ASP A 135 8.40 4.62 16.50
N GLY A 136 7.90 4.28 15.31
CA GLY A 136 6.72 3.43 15.16
C GLY A 136 5.37 4.08 15.48
N SER A 137 5.32 5.41 15.64
CA SER A 137 4.13 6.26 15.93
C SER A 137 3.06 6.32 14.81
N ASN A 138 2.95 5.28 13.99
CA ASN A 138 2.09 5.28 12.80
C ASN A 138 0.63 5.58 13.17
N LYS A 139 0.15 5.00 14.28
CA LYS A 139 -1.22 5.22 14.77
C LYS A 139 -1.44 6.65 15.27
N ASP A 140 -0.47 7.20 16.00
CA ASP A 140 -0.56 8.54 16.57
C ASP A 140 -0.55 9.61 15.47
N ILE A 141 0.30 9.43 14.45
CA ILE A 141 0.32 10.32 13.29
C ILE A 141 -1.03 10.25 12.55
N LEU A 142 -1.56 9.04 12.32
CA LEU A 142 -2.86 8.87 11.66
C LEU A 142 -4.03 9.46 12.46
N PHE A 143 -3.97 9.39 13.79
CA PHE A 143 -5.00 9.96 14.67
C PHE A 143 -5.04 11.49 14.58
N ASN A 144 -3.87 12.13 14.49
CA ASN A 144 -3.73 13.59 14.40
C ASN A 144 -3.80 14.13 12.97
N MET A 145 -4.03 13.27 11.97
CA MET A 145 -4.05 13.64 10.56
C MET A 145 -5.42 14.19 10.15
N PRO A 146 -5.49 15.27 9.36
CA PRO A 146 -6.73 15.73 8.73
C PRO A 146 -7.53 14.61 8.06
N THR A 147 -8.86 14.63 8.23
CA THR A 147 -9.78 13.58 7.74
C THR A 147 -9.61 13.26 6.26
N LEU A 148 -9.27 14.28 5.47
CA LEU A 148 -9.01 14.13 4.05
C LEU A 148 -7.86 13.15 3.77
N PHE A 149 -6.72 13.37 4.41
CA PHE A 149 -5.55 12.52 4.24
C PHE A 149 -5.78 11.13 4.83
N ILE A 150 -6.62 10.97 5.86
CA ILE A 150 -7.05 9.64 6.34
C ILE A 150 -7.82 8.87 5.25
N ARG A 151 -8.69 9.54 4.48
CA ARG A 151 -9.39 8.90 3.35
C ARG A 151 -8.40 8.48 2.27
N THR A 152 -7.47 9.37 1.91
CA THR A 152 -6.42 9.08 0.94
C THR A 152 -5.54 7.91 1.38
N TYR A 153 -5.14 7.87 2.65
CA TYR A 153 -4.38 6.77 3.24
C TYR A 153 -5.11 5.43 3.07
N LYS A 154 -6.41 5.36 3.37
CA LYS A 154 -7.21 4.15 3.18
C LYS A 154 -7.27 3.71 1.71
N ARG A 155 -7.39 4.66 0.77
CA ARG A 155 -7.34 4.39 -0.69
C ARG A 155 -5.96 3.90 -1.14
N LEU A 156 -4.87 4.44 -0.57
CA LEU A 156 -3.52 3.96 -0.87
C LEU A 156 -3.26 2.54 -0.34
N LEU A 157 -3.81 2.22 0.83
CA LEU A 157 -3.74 0.86 1.36
C LEU A 157 -4.37 -0.16 0.42
N SER A 158 -5.55 0.13 -0.14
CA SER A 158 -6.24 -0.78 -1.07
C SER A 158 -5.43 -1.03 -2.35
N VAL A 159 -4.74 0.00 -2.83
CA VAL A 159 -3.80 -0.10 -3.97
C VAL A 159 -2.68 -1.10 -3.70
N LEU A 160 -2.04 -1.02 -2.53
CA LEU A 160 -0.97 -1.94 -2.12
C LEU A 160 -1.47 -3.35 -1.74
N GLU A 161 -2.78 -3.52 -1.51
CA GLU A 161 -3.40 -4.83 -1.31
C GLU A 161 -3.67 -5.59 -2.61
N SER A 162 -3.76 -4.88 -3.74
CA SER A 162 -4.12 -5.32 -5.09
C SER A 162 -5.31 -6.30 -5.22
N GLU A 163 -6.29 -5.92 -6.04
CA GLU A 163 -7.59 -6.58 -6.25
C GLU A 163 -7.52 -7.84 -7.14
N GLY A 164 -6.48 -8.65 -6.99
CA GLY A 164 -6.39 -9.95 -7.66
C GLY A 164 -7.05 -11.04 -6.82
N LYS A 165 -7.95 -11.82 -7.43
CA LYS A 165 -8.23 -13.19 -6.94
C LYS A 165 -6.92 -13.97 -7.08
N GLY A 166 -6.23 -14.24 -5.97
CA GLY A 166 -5.09 -15.15 -5.92
C GLY A 166 -5.52 -16.61 -6.09
N SER A 167 -4.70 -17.56 -5.66
CA SER A 167 -5.11 -18.98 -5.57
C SER A 167 -6.31 -19.15 -4.62
N ILE A 168 -7.08 -20.23 -4.78
CA ILE A 168 -8.13 -20.57 -3.79
C ILE A 168 -7.40 -20.79 -2.46
N SER A 169 -7.68 -19.93 -1.47
CA SER A 169 -7.10 -20.03 -0.13
C SER A 169 -7.89 -21.00 0.75
N SER A 170 -9.18 -21.12 0.47
CA SER A 170 -10.09 -22.01 1.17
C SER A 170 -11.43 -22.04 0.46
N VAL A 171 -12.17 -23.10 0.68
CA VAL A 171 -13.57 -23.20 0.31
C VAL A 171 -14.41 -23.12 1.58
N THR A 172 -15.28 -22.12 1.68
CA THR A 172 -16.32 -22.13 2.70
C THR A 172 -17.50 -22.93 2.19
N VAL A 173 -17.77 -24.06 2.83
CA VAL A 173 -18.87 -24.96 2.48
C VAL A 173 -19.94 -24.88 3.56
N THR A 174 -21.18 -24.72 3.14
CA THR A 174 -22.35 -24.91 4.01
C THR A 174 -23.01 -26.23 3.63
N PHE A 175 -23.14 -27.15 4.59
CA PHE A 175 -23.65 -28.50 4.36
C PHE A 175 -24.62 -28.93 5.46
N LEU A 176 -25.51 -29.86 5.13
CA LEU A 176 -26.43 -30.51 6.06
C LEU A 176 -25.83 -31.83 6.52
N VAL A 177 -25.77 -32.01 7.84
CA VAL A 177 -25.37 -33.27 8.48
C VAL A 177 -26.49 -33.76 9.39
N MET A 178 -26.69 -35.07 9.44
CA MET A 178 -27.61 -35.72 10.38
C MET A 178 -26.85 -35.98 11.68
N GLU A 179 -27.22 -35.25 12.73
CA GLU A 179 -26.73 -35.50 14.10
C GLU A 179 -27.94 -35.82 14.98
N ASP A 180 -27.89 -36.93 15.72
CA ASP A 180 -28.92 -37.33 16.68
C ASP A 180 -30.34 -37.36 16.08
N GLY A 181 -30.46 -37.83 14.82
CA GLY A 181 -31.73 -37.91 14.10
C GLY A 181 -32.29 -36.57 13.60
N LYS A 182 -31.56 -35.44 13.75
CA LYS A 182 -31.98 -34.12 13.29
C LYS A 182 -31.01 -33.56 12.23
N ARG A 183 -31.57 -32.92 11.20
CA ARG A 183 -30.81 -32.20 10.17
C ARG A 183 -30.25 -30.91 10.76
N LYS A 184 -28.93 -30.76 10.82
CA LYS A 184 -28.27 -29.52 11.22
C LYS A 184 -27.47 -28.92 10.06
N LEU A 185 -27.64 -27.62 9.86
CA LEU A 185 -26.85 -26.84 8.92
C LEU A 185 -25.52 -26.46 9.56
N LYS A 186 -24.40 -26.87 8.96
CA LYS A 186 -23.06 -26.49 9.38
C LYS A 186 -22.37 -25.69 8.29
N ARG A 187 -21.58 -24.70 8.71
CA ARG A 187 -20.76 -23.86 7.82
C ARG A 187 -19.31 -23.96 8.26
N MET A 188 -18.43 -24.33 7.34
CA MET A 188 -17.02 -24.57 7.62
C MET A 188 -16.13 -23.97 6.53
N LYS A 189 -14.96 -23.47 6.93
CA LYS A 189 -13.89 -23.05 6.01
C LYS A 189 -12.88 -24.20 5.93
N ILE A 190 -12.64 -24.72 4.74
CA ILE A 190 -11.71 -25.82 4.46
C ILE A 190 -10.57 -25.24 3.61
N GLU A 191 -9.32 -25.40 4.03
CA GLU A 191 -8.13 -24.81 3.36
C GLU A 191 -7.55 -25.72 2.26
N ASP A 192 -8.16 -26.88 2.04
CA ASP A 192 -7.75 -27.91 1.08
C ASP A 192 -8.42 -27.74 -0.29
N GLU A 193 -7.74 -28.15 -1.37
CA GLU A 193 -8.29 -28.13 -2.73
C GLU A 193 -9.39 -29.21 -2.90
N ASP A 194 -9.27 -30.36 -2.20
CA ASP A 194 -10.24 -31.46 -2.18
C ASP A 194 -11.18 -31.41 -0.95
N PHE A 195 -11.93 -30.32 -0.83
CA PHE A 195 -12.89 -30.13 0.27
C PHE A 195 -13.98 -31.21 0.35
N GLU A 196 -14.31 -31.88 -0.76
CA GLU A 196 -15.30 -32.97 -0.79
C GLU A 196 -14.78 -34.22 -0.07
N GLU A 197 -13.51 -34.57 -0.26
CA GLU A 197 -12.88 -35.70 0.43
C GLU A 197 -12.77 -35.43 1.93
N TYR A 198 -12.42 -34.19 2.30
CA TYR A 198 -12.39 -33.76 3.70
C TYR A 198 -13.77 -33.90 4.38
N LEU A 199 -14.85 -33.49 3.70
CA LEU A 199 -16.21 -33.61 4.22
C LEU A 199 -16.63 -35.07 4.36
N LYS A 200 -16.32 -35.90 3.36
CA LYS A 200 -16.61 -37.34 3.39
C LYS A 200 -15.90 -38.05 4.53
N ARG A 201 -14.63 -37.72 4.78
CA ARG A 201 -13.82 -38.33 5.85
C ARG A 201 -14.30 -37.95 7.26
N ASN A 202 -14.74 -36.71 7.47
CA ASN A 202 -15.08 -36.21 8.81
C ASN A 202 -16.58 -36.27 9.14
N TYR A 203 -17.45 -36.27 8.13
CA TYR A 203 -18.91 -36.17 8.31
C TYR A 203 -19.71 -37.21 7.50
N GLY A 204 -19.06 -38.06 6.71
CA GLY A 204 -19.73 -39.02 5.83
C GLY A 204 -20.40 -38.36 4.62
N GLU A 205 -21.47 -38.95 4.10
CA GLU A 205 -22.26 -38.32 3.04
C GLU A 205 -23.01 -37.10 3.59
N VAL A 206 -22.63 -35.92 3.08
CA VAL A 206 -23.24 -34.64 3.46
C VAL A 206 -23.90 -33.99 2.25
N LEU A 207 -25.02 -33.31 2.46
CA LEU A 207 -25.67 -32.54 1.40
C LEU A 207 -25.15 -31.10 1.41
N ILE A 208 -24.36 -30.76 0.39
CA ILE A 208 -23.79 -29.43 0.23
C ILE A 208 -24.87 -28.47 -0.29
N THR A 209 -25.10 -27.37 0.44
CA THR A 209 -26.12 -26.36 0.11
C THR A 209 -25.53 -25.12 -0.54
N SER A 210 -24.29 -24.78 -0.23
CA SER A 210 -23.61 -23.59 -0.76
C SER A 210 -22.11 -23.75 -0.69
N ILE A 211 -21.41 -23.31 -1.75
CA ILE A 211 -19.96 -23.32 -1.85
C ILE A 211 -19.51 -21.88 -2.15
N LYS A 212 -18.67 -21.32 -1.28
CA LYS A 212 -18.00 -20.04 -1.51
C LYS A 212 -16.49 -20.26 -1.55
N LYS A 213 -15.90 -20.15 -2.74
CA LYS A 213 -14.44 -20.12 -2.91
C LYS A 213 -13.90 -18.80 -2.37
N ASN A 214 -13.03 -18.87 -1.37
CA ASN A 214 -12.26 -17.74 -0.89
C ASN A 214 -10.91 -17.78 -1.61
N TYR A 215 -10.53 -16.65 -2.19
CA TYR A 215 -9.23 -16.51 -2.85
C TYR A 215 -8.26 -15.84 -1.90
N THR A 216 -6.98 -16.20 -1.94
CA THR A 216 -5.93 -15.36 -1.37
C THR A 216 -6.03 -13.99 -2.05
N ARG A 217 -5.96 -12.88 -1.29
CA ARG A 217 -5.75 -11.57 -1.93
C ARG A 217 -4.33 -11.59 -2.46
N SER A 218 -4.15 -11.45 -3.78
CA SER A 218 -2.81 -11.29 -4.35
C SER A 218 -2.33 -9.88 -4.00
N LYS A 219 -1.59 -9.76 -2.89
CA LYS A 219 -1.05 -8.49 -2.39
C LYS A 219 0.30 -8.21 -3.02
N LEU A 220 0.51 -7.01 -3.56
CA LEU A 220 1.81 -6.56 -4.02
C LEU A 220 2.84 -6.54 -2.88
N ILE A 221 2.39 -6.16 -1.68
CA ILE A 221 3.17 -6.19 -0.43
C ILE A 221 2.36 -7.00 0.59
N PRO A 222 2.75 -8.24 0.94
CA PRO A 222 2.00 -9.07 1.86
C PRO A 222 2.00 -8.53 3.29
N ASP A 223 3.12 -7.93 3.73
CA ASP A 223 3.28 -7.43 5.10
C ASP A 223 2.37 -6.21 5.37
N GLY A 224 1.55 -6.32 6.41
CA GLY A 224 0.62 -5.26 6.81
C GLY A 224 1.30 -4.04 7.41
N TYR A 225 2.41 -4.21 8.13
CA TYR A 225 3.17 -3.10 8.70
C TYR A 225 3.86 -2.31 7.59
N VAL A 226 4.48 -2.99 6.62
CA VAL A 226 5.14 -2.34 5.48
C VAL A 226 4.17 -1.49 4.67
N ARG A 227 3.00 -2.03 4.32
CA ARG A 227 1.99 -1.27 3.56
C ARG A 227 1.53 -0.02 4.26
N LYS A 228 1.28 -0.12 5.57
CA LYS A 228 0.83 1.00 6.40
C LYS A 228 1.91 2.06 6.53
N THR A 229 3.17 1.66 6.76
CA THR A 229 4.29 2.59 6.82
C THR A 229 4.51 3.29 5.49
N LEU A 230 4.56 2.55 4.36
CA LEU A 230 4.73 3.15 3.04
C LEU A 230 3.59 4.12 2.70
N ALA A 231 2.33 3.71 2.84
CA ALA A 231 1.19 4.58 2.54
C ALA A 231 1.21 5.86 3.37
N LEU A 232 1.58 5.76 4.66
CA LEU A 232 1.71 6.92 5.53
C LEU A 232 2.88 7.81 5.11
N SER A 233 4.06 7.24 4.92
CA SER A 233 5.28 8.01 4.63
C SER A 233 5.24 8.72 3.29
N TYR A 234 4.60 8.15 2.25
CA TYR A 234 4.39 8.88 1.00
C TYR A 234 3.44 10.07 1.19
N LEU A 235 2.39 9.94 1.99
CA LEU A 235 1.52 11.09 2.28
C LEU A 235 2.24 12.18 3.06
N LEU A 236 3.03 11.82 4.08
CA LEU A 236 3.80 12.78 4.87
C LEU A 236 4.88 13.46 4.04
N ALA A 237 5.62 12.69 3.23
CA ALA A 237 6.71 13.21 2.43
C ALA A 237 6.24 14.25 1.40
N TYR A 238 5.06 14.06 0.84
CA TYR A 238 4.50 14.92 -0.21
C TYR A 238 3.34 15.80 0.26
N TRP A 239 3.16 15.92 1.58
CA TRP A 239 2.05 16.66 2.19
C TRP A 239 1.97 18.10 1.66
N ASP A 240 3.06 18.85 1.77
CA ASP A 240 3.11 20.27 1.40
C ASP A 240 2.90 20.47 -0.12
N ASP A 241 3.39 19.53 -0.94
CA ASP A 241 3.18 19.59 -2.40
C ASP A 241 1.72 19.30 -2.76
N ILE A 242 1.08 18.38 -2.03
CA ILE A 242 -0.34 18.07 -2.18
C ILE A 242 -1.20 19.27 -1.78
N GLU A 243 -0.94 19.89 -0.64
CA GLU A 243 -1.68 21.07 -0.19
C GLU A 243 -1.51 22.24 -1.16
N ARG A 244 -0.28 22.52 -1.60
CA ARG A 244 -0.03 23.56 -2.60
C ARG A 244 -0.82 23.27 -3.88
N LYS A 245 -0.81 22.02 -4.36
CA LYS A 245 -1.52 21.66 -5.59
C LYS A 245 -3.04 21.74 -5.45
N ILE A 246 -3.58 21.39 -4.28
CA ILE A 246 -4.99 21.60 -3.97
C ILE A 246 -5.35 23.07 -4.09
N TRP A 247 -4.58 23.96 -3.45
CA TRP A 247 -4.84 25.39 -3.49
C TRP A 247 -4.74 25.96 -4.91
N GLU A 248 -3.71 25.58 -5.66
CA GLU A 248 -3.57 25.97 -7.08
C GLU A 248 -4.80 25.59 -7.92
N GLU A 249 -5.30 24.35 -7.79
CA GLU A 249 -6.48 23.91 -8.54
C GLU A 249 -7.78 24.51 -8.00
N TYR A 250 -7.86 24.78 -6.68
CA TYR A 250 -8.98 25.46 -6.04
C TYR A 250 -9.15 26.88 -6.59
N GLU A 251 -8.08 27.67 -6.66
CA GLU A 251 -8.11 29.02 -7.22
C GLU A 251 -8.34 29.04 -8.72
N LYS A 252 -7.83 28.04 -9.45
CA LYS A 252 -7.95 27.96 -10.91
C LYS A 252 -9.34 27.51 -11.37
N ARG A 253 -9.96 26.57 -10.66
CA ARG A 253 -11.24 25.95 -11.08
C ARG A 253 -12.46 26.66 -10.51
N LEU A 254 -12.33 27.40 -9.41
CA LEU A 254 -13.43 28.11 -8.78
C LEU A 254 -13.24 29.62 -8.90
N SER A 255 -14.29 30.31 -9.35
CA SER A 255 -14.32 31.78 -9.33
C SER A 255 -14.29 32.32 -7.89
N GLU A 256 -13.90 33.59 -7.73
CA GLU A 256 -13.96 34.29 -6.43
C GLU A 256 -15.37 34.20 -5.82
N HIS A 257 -16.41 34.42 -6.62
CA HIS A 257 -17.80 34.30 -6.18
C HIS A 257 -18.14 32.89 -5.66
N GLN A 258 -17.75 31.82 -6.38
CA GLN A 258 -18.00 30.45 -5.93
C GLN A 258 -17.25 30.12 -4.64
N ARG A 259 -16.03 30.64 -4.46
CA ARG A 259 -15.27 30.49 -3.22
C ARG A 259 -15.96 31.17 -2.05
N GLU A 260 -16.48 32.39 -2.24
CA GLU A 260 -17.29 33.07 -1.22
C GLU A 260 -18.56 32.28 -0.86
N LEU A 261 -19.24 31.68 -1.83
CA LEU A 261 -20.43 30.84 -1.58
C LEU A 261 -20.07 29.62 -0.71
N ILE A 262 -18.95 28.96 -0.99
CA ILE A 262 -18.45 27.83 -0.20
C ILE A 262 -18.11 28.27 1.22
N GLU A 263 -17.42 29.40 1.38
CA GLU A 263 -17.06 29.93 2.71
C GLU A 263 -18.29 30.29 3.54
N LYS A 264 -19.27 30.99 2.95
CA LYS A 264 -20.56 31.31 3.60
C LYS A 264 -21.32 30.06 4.00
N TYR A 265 -21.32 29.04 3.13
CA TYR A 265 -21.92 27.75 3.44
C TYR A 265 -21.20 27.07 4.61
N ARG A 266 -19.87 27.06 4.63
CA ARG A 266 -19.07 26.43 5.69
C ARG A 266 -19.25 27.11 7.04
N SER A 267 -19.19 28.44 7.11
CA SER A 267 -19.38 29.17 8.38
C SER A 267 -20.76 28.85 8.98
N THR A 268 -21.80 28.86 8.15
CA THR A 268 -23.17 28.56 8.57
C THR A 268 -23.32 27.10 9.05
N VAL A 269 -22.59 26.15 8.47
CA VAL A 269 -22.62 24.73 8.86
C VAL A 269 -21.75 24.45 10.09
N LEU A 270 -20.64 25.15 10.28
CA LEU A 270 -19.71 24.99 11.41
C LEU A 270 -20.29 25.56 12.70
N ASP A 271 -20.90 26.74 12.65
CA ASP A 271 -21.53 27.40 13.82
C ASP A 271 -22.63 26.54 14.49
N LEU A 272 -23.13 25.50 13.81
CA LEU A 272 -24.20 24.62 14.29
C LEU A 272 -23.71 23.21 14.68
N ARG A 273 -22.45 22.85 14.41
CA ARG A 273 -21.86 21.54 14.76
C ARG A 273 -21.23 21.47 16.15
N GLU A 274 -20.77 22.59 16.71
CA GLU A 274 -20.05 22.61 17.99
C GLU A 274 -20.91 22.27 19.23
N GLU A 275 -22.23 22.13 19.08
CA GLU A 275 -23.15 21.90 20.20
C GLU A 275 -23.72 20.47 20.30
N VAL A 276 -23.06 19.46 19.73
CA VAL A 276 -23.53 18.06 19.86
C VAL A 276 -22.46 17.25 20.57
N GLU A 277 -22.58 17.14 21.89
CA GLU A 277 -21.77 16.20 22.67
C GLU A 277 -21.96 14.78 22.14
N GLU A 278 -20.86 14.09 21.84
CA GLU A 278 -20.84 12.69 21.42
C GLU A 278 -21.15 11.78 22.63
N GLY A 279 -22.44 11.61 22.92
CA GLY A 279 -22.97 10.69 23.94
C GLY A 279 -24.35 10.16 23.54
N MET A 280 -24.71 8.96 24.01
CA MET A 280 -25.88 8.14 23.61
C MET A 280 -27.06 8.92 22.98
N ILE A 281 -27.41 8.55 21.74
CA ILE A 281 -28.53 9.12 20.99
C ILE A 281 -29.85 8.74 21.69
N ASP A 282 -30.38 9.64 22.51
CA ASP A 282 -31.76 9.63 23.03
C ASP A 282 -32.71 10.25 21.99
N VAL A 283 -34.02 9.94 22.08
CA VAL A 283 -35.09 10.49 21.22
C VAL A 283 -35.10 12.02 21.25
N ARG A 284 -34.77 12.63 22.40
CA ARG A 284 -34.65 14.09 22.55
C ARG A 284 -33.50 14.67 21.72
N ALA A 285 -32.35 13.99 21.67
CA ALA A 285 -31.22 14.40 20.84
C ALA A 285 -31.58 14.35 19.33
N LEU A 286 -32.41 13.39 18.91
CA LEU A 286 -32.91 13.32 17.53
C LEU A 286 -33.86 14.46 17.17
N GLU A 287 -34.71 14.90 18.10
CA GLU A 287 -35.61 16.06 17.90
C GLU A 287 -34.85 17.38 17.87
N GLU A 288 -33.87 17.55 18.77
CA GLU A 288 -32.96 18.70 18.74
C GLU A 288 -32.17 18.77 17.43
N LEU A 289 -31.64 17.65 16.95
CA LEU A 289 -30.97 17.57 15.64
C LEU A 289 -31.90 17.94 14.48
N LYS A 290 -33.19 17.58 14.54
CA LYS A 290 -34.17 17.97 13.52
C LYS A 290 -34.42 19.48 13.53
N ILE A 291 -34.62 20.07 14.71
CA ILE A 291 -34.82 21.53 14.86
C ILE A 291 -33.57 22.28 14.37
N LYS A 292 -32.36 21.83 14.74
CA LYS A 292 -31.10 22.42 14.27
C LYS A 292 -30.97 22.34 12.75
N ARG A 293 -31.30 21.20 12.13
CA ARG A 293 -31.30 21.06 10.67
C ARG A 293 -32.32 21.97 9.98
N LEU A 294 -33.44 22.25 10.62
CA LEU A 294 -34.49 23.13 10.08
C LEU A 294 -34.04 24.59 10.13
N LYS A 295 -33.52 25.05 11.28
CA LYS A 295 -32.89 26.38 11.43
C LYS A 295 -31.72 26.57 10.46
N MET A 296 -30.88 25.55 10.28
CA MET A 296 -29.79 25.56 9.31
C MET A 296 -30.31 25.81 7.89
N ARG A 297 -31.38 25.12 7.49
CA ARG A 297 -31.97 25.28 6.15
C ARG A 297 -32.59 26.66 5.96
N GLU A 298 -33.32 27.16 6.96
CA GLU A 298 -33.90 28.52 6.93
C GLU A 298 -32.81 29.59 6.79
N GLU A 299 -31.70 29.45 7.53
CA GLU A 299 -30.56 30.35 7.45
C GLU A 299 -29.87 30.28 6.08
N LEU A 300 -29.66 29.07 5.56
CA LEU A 300 -29.09 28.88 4.23
C LEU A 300 -30.00 29.43 3.12
N GLU A 301 -31.33 29.35 3.27
CA GLU A 301 -32.29 29.99 2.35
C GLU A 301 -32.24 31.51 2.45
N ARG A 302 -32.16 32.07 3.67
CA ARG A 302 -31.99 33.51 3.91
C ARG A 302 -30.73 34.07 3.25
N LEU A 303 -29.63 33.31 3.30
CA LEU A 303 -28.36 33.66 2.67
C LEU A 303 -28.35 33.44 1.15
N GLY A 304 -29.46 32.96 0.55
CA GLY A 304 -29.57 32.68 -0.87
C GLY A 304 -28.78 31.45 -1.34
N LEU A 305 -28.23 30.67 -0.40
CA LEU A 305 -27.48 29.45 -0.68
C LEU A 305 -28.41 28.28 -0.99
N TYR A 306 -29.64 28.32 -0.47
CA TYR A 306 -30.66 27.30 -0.69
C TYR A 306 -31.93 27.90 -1.34
N ARG A 307 -32.64 27.06 -2.09
CA ARG A 307 -33.98 27.32 -2.62
C ARG A 307 -34.81 26.04 -2.49
N GLU A 308 -35.99 26.14 -1.88
CA GLU A 308 -36.90 25.00 -1.65
C GLU A 308 -36.23 23.84 -0.90
N GLY A 309 -35.42 24.17 0.11
CA GLY A 309 -34.72 23.21 0.96
C GLY A 309 -33.54 22.50 0.30
N LYS A 310 -33.09 22.94 -0.89
CA LYS A 310 -31.94 22.39 -1.62
C LYS A 310 -30.89 23.47 -1.92
N PRO A 311 -29.59 23.12 -2.00
CA PRO A 311 -28.57 24.05 -2.47
C PRO A 311 -28.89 24.60 -3.86
N VAL A 312 -28.63 25.88 -4.09
CA VAL A 312 -28.69 26.47 -5.43
C VAL A 312 -27.65 25.78 -6.34
N GLU A 313 -27.93 25.70 -7.65
CA GLU A 313 -27.12 24.90 -8.57
C GLU A 313 -25.66 25.37 -8.63
N GLU A 314 -25.42 26.67 -8.47
CA GLU A 314 -24.07 27.25 -8.40
C GLU A 314 -23.29 26.77 -7.18
N LEU A 315 -23.90 26.80 -5.99
CA LEU A 315 -23.29 26.28 -4.76
C LEU A 315 -23.06 24.77 -4.86
N LYS A 316 -24.04 24.03 -5.41
CA LYS A 316 -23.92 22.59 -5.61
C LYS A 316 -22.74 22.26 -6.53
N SER A 317 -22.64 22.93 -7.68
CA SER A 317 -21.53 22.76 -8.62
C SER A 317 -20.19 23.13 -7.98
N ALA A 318 -20.13 24.24 -7.22
CA ALA A 318 -18.92 24.66 -6.52
C ALA A 318 -18.47 23.63 -5.47
N LEU A 319 -19.40 23.09 -4.67
CA LEU A 319 -19.13 22.03 -3.68
C LEU A 319 -18.69 20.71 -4.33
N GLU A 320 -19.24 20.36 -5.50
CA GLU A 320 -18.83 19.17 -6.26
C GLU A 320 -17.39 19.30 -6.79
N ILE A 321 -17.05 20.46 -7.37
CA ILE A 321 -15.69 20.78 -7.82
C ILE A 321 -14.72 20.78 -6.63
N GLU A 322 -15.09 21.43 -5.54
CA GLU A 322 -14.30 21.44 -4.31
C GLU A 322 -14.04 20.01 -3.83
N ARG A 323 -15.08 19.19 -3.70
CA ARG A 323 -14.93 17.79 -3.27
C ARG A 323 -13.99 17.01 -4.20
N GLU A 324 -14.12 17.17 -5.51
CA GLU A 324 -13.25 16.52 -6.49
C GLU A 324 -11.77 16.91 -6.30
N ILE A 325 -11.50 18.22 -6.11
CA ILE A 325 -10.15 18.75 -5.85
C ILE A 325 -9.57 18.11 -4.58
N TRP A 326 -10.29 18.19 -3.46
CA TRP A 326 -9.80 17.69 -2.19
C TRP A 326 -9.69 16.15 -2.16
N GLU A 327 -10.58 15.40 -2.82
CA GLU A 327 -10.54 13.93 -2.78
C GLU A 327 -9.59 13.30 -3.81
N GLU A 328 -9.52 13.84 -5.03
CA GLU A 328 -8.75 13.23 -6.12
C GLU A 328 -7.30 13.70 -6.19
N ILE A 329 -7.00 14.98 -5.89
CA ILE A 329 -5.62 15.49 -5.99
C ILE A 329 -4.68 14.78 -5.02
N PRO A 330 -4.96 14.66 -3.70
CA PRO A 330 -4.08 13.95 -2.79
C PRO A 330 -3.83 12.51 -3.20
N TYR A 331 -4.89 11.82 -3.64
CA TYR A 331 -4.80 10.44 -4.09
C TYR A 331 -3.93 10.30 -5.34
N ASN A 332 -4.22 11.09 -6.37
CA ASN A 332 -3.52 11.01 -7.65
C ASN A 332 -2.04 11.37 -7.50
N MET A 333 -1.71 12.38 -6.69
CA MET A 333 -0.32 12.76 -6.42
C MET A 333 0.42 11.67 -5.64
N ALA A 334 -0.16 11.16 -4.55
CA ALA A 334 0.46 10.10 -3.77
C ALA A 334 0.67 8.82 -4.60
N VAL A 335 -0.33 8.44 -5.42
CA VAL A 335 -0.21 7.34 -6.37
C VAL A 335 0.87 7.61 -7.41
N LYS A 336 0.98 8.83 -7.97
CA LYS A 336 2.01 9.19 -8.94
C LYS A 336 3.42 8.96 -8.38
N TYR A 337 3.72 9.50 -7.19
CA TYR A 337 5.03 9.35 -6.56
C TYR A 337 5.35 7.89 -6.20
N LEU A 338 4.39 7.19 -5.58
CA LEU A 338 4.54 5.78 -5.24
C LEU A 338 4.75 4.90 -6.49
N SER A 339 3.97 5.16 -7.55
CA SER A 339 4.08 4.46 -8.84
C SER A 339 5.46 4.66 -9.44
N GLN A 340 5.97 5.89 -9.43
CA GLN A 340 7.25 6.22 -10.03
C GLN A 340 8.40 5.48 -9.34
N ASP A 341 8.40 5.43 -8.01
CA ASP A 341 9.46 4.76 -7.26
C ASP A 341 9.38 3.23 -7.37
N ILE A 342 8.18 2.64 -7.25
CA ILE A 342 7.99 1.19 -7.45
C ILE A 342 8.31 0.79 -8.89
N PHE A 343 7.95 1.61 -9.88
CA PHE A 343 8.27 1.35 -11.27
C PHE A 343 9.78 1.35 -11.48
N LYS A 344 10.51 2.37 -11.00
CA LYS A 344 11.98 2.42 -11.07
C LYS A 344 12.62 1.23 -10.38
N TYR A 345 12.15 0.86 -9.19
CA TYR A 345 12.62 -0.31 -8.46
C TYR A 345 12.53 -1.58 -9.31
N TYR A 346 11.36 -1.85 -9.90
CA TYR A 346 11.22 -3.01 -10.78
C TYR A 346 11.96 -2.86 -12.10
N LEU A 347 12.09 -1.66 -12.64
CA LEU A 347 12.72 -1.41 -13.93
C LEU A 347 14.24 -1.60 -13.89
N TYR A 348 14.91 -1.16 -12.83
CA TYR A 348 16.36 -1.23 -12.73
C TYR A 348 16.87 -2.57 -12.19
N LYS A 349 16.15 -3.16 -11.24
CA LYS A 349 16.62 -4.36 -10.54
C LYS A 349 16.27 -5.65 -11.28
N THR A 350 17.15 -6.63 -11.19
CA THR A 350 16.93 -8.04 -11.50
C THR A 350 16.18 -8.75 -10.36
N PRO A 351 15.62 -9.96 -10.56
CA PRO A 351 14.93 -10.69 -9.50
C PRO A 351 15.78 -10.87 -8.24
N ASP A 352 17.05 -11.26 -8.39
CA ASP A 352 17.98 -11.49 -7.27
C ASP A 352 18.30 -10.21 -6.49
N GLU A 353 18.36 -9.06 -7.19
CA GLU A 353 18.54 -7.76 -6.55
C GLU A 353 17.27 -7.32 -5.80
N ARG A 354 16.08 -7.67 -6.31
CA ARG A 354 14.80 -7.40 -5.65
C ARG A 354 14.67 -8.20 -4.36
N ASP A 355 15.07 -9.47 -4.38
CA ASP A 355 15.10 -10.37 -3.22
C ASP A 355 15.94 -9.84 -2.05
N LYS A 356 17.04 -9.15 -2.36
CA LYS A 356 17.98 -8.60 -1.36
C LYS A 356 17.66 -7.17 -0.95
N SER A 357 16.79 -6.50 -1.69
CA SER A 357 16.50 -5.09 -1.48
C SER A 357 15.57 -4.87 -0.30
N SER A 358 15.85 -3.82 0.48
CA SER A 358 14.97 -3.35 1.55
C SER A 358 14.25 -2.05 1.21
N MET A 359 14.29 -1.58 -0.05
CA MET A 359 13.60 -0.35 -0.47
C MET A 359 12.09 -0.49 -0.31
N PHE A 360 11.55 -1.62 -0.78
CA PHE A 360 10.16 -2.02 -0.54
C PHE A 360 10.13 -3.40 0.12
N PRO A 361 10.27 -3.49 1.45
CA PRO A 361 10.34 -4.78 2.13
C PRO A 361 9.13 -5.66 1.84
N SER A 362 9.33 -6.96 1.66
CA SER A 362 8.29 -7.94 1.33
C SER A 362 7.55 -7.72 0.01
N ILE A 363 7.95 -6.76 -0.83
CA ILE A 363 7.32 -6.59 -2.15
C ILE A 363 7.51 -7.86 -2.99
N LEU A 364 6.50 -8.23 -3.79
CA LEU A 364 6.61 -9.40 -4.66
C LEU A 364 7.77 -9.23 -5.66
N ASN A 365 8.62 -10.25 -5.81
CA ASN A 365 9.71 -10.19 -6.78
C ASN A 365 9.22 -10.13 -8.22
N THR A 366 8.12 -10.82 -8.53
CA THR A 366 7.53 -10.85 -9.87
C THR A 366 6.02 -10.68 -9.77
N PRO A 367 5.53 -9.43 -9.64
CA PRO A 367 4.10 -9.16 -9.56
C PRO A 367 3.41 -9.46 -10.89
N SER A 368 2.12 -9.81 -10.83
CA SER A 368 1.28 -9.94 -12.02
C SER A 368 0.84 -8.57 -12.54
N PRO A 369 0.41 -8.45 -13.82
CA PRO A 369 -0.14 -7.19 -14.33
C PRO A 369 -1.31 -6.65 -13.49
N LEU A 370 -2.12 -7.53 -12.87
CA LEU A 370 -3.21 -7.13 -11.98
C LEU A 370 -2.71 -6.37 -10.74
N ASN A 371 -1.54 -6.74 -10.22
CA ASN A 371 -0.94 -6.06 -9.07
C ASN A 371 -0.45 -4.65 -9.41
N LEU A 372 -0.27 -4.34 -10.69
CA LEU A 372 0.36 -3.11 -11.18
C LEU A 372 -0.62 -2.17 -11.89
N ARG A 373 -1.89 -2.55 -12.09
CA ARG A 373 -2.88 -1.78 -12.87
C ARG A 373 -3.11 -0.34 -12.42
N TRP A 374 -2.88 -0.06 -11.15
CA TRP A 374 -3.04 1.26 -10.55
C TRP A 374 -1.87 2.19 -10.85
N MET A 375 -0.74 1.68 -11.37
CA MET A 375 0.47 2.47 -11.54
C MET A 375 0.30 3.52 -12.61
N VAL A 376 0.70 4.75 -12.29
CA VAL A 376 0.69 5.88 -13.21
C VAL A 376 2.10 6.45 -13.31
N VAL A 377 2.69 6.38 -14.50
CA VAL A 377 4.01 6.95 -14.81
C VAL A 377 3.89 7.82 -16.05
N GLU A 378 4.31 9.07 -15.94
CA GLU A 378 4.11 10.07 -16.99
C GLU A 378 4.81 9.70 -18.30
N GLY A 379 4.03 9.58 -19.38
CA GLY A 379 4.51 9.22 -20.73
C GLY A 379 4.83 7.74 -20.92
N ILE A 380 4.56 6.88 -19.93
CA ILE A 380 4.88 5.46 -19.95
C ILE A 380 3.64 4.64 -19.62
N ASP A 381 3.46 3.52 -20.32
CA ASP A 381 2.63 2.41 -19.86
C ASP A 381 3.47 1.49 -18.94
N PRO A 382 3.41 1.65 -17.60
CA PRO A 382 4.27 0.90 -16.69
C PRO A 382 3.90 -0.58 -16.66
N VAL A 383 2.64 -0.92 -16.87
CA VAL A 383 2.15 -2.29 -16.80
C VAL A 383 2.68 -3.09 -17.98
N ALA A 384 2.57 -2.54 -19.20
CA ALA A 384 3.11 -3.18 -20.39
C ALA A 384 4.64 -3.34 -20.31
N VAL A 385 5.37 -2.31 -19.87
CA VAL A 385 6.84 -2.36 -19.73
C VAL A 385 7.26 -3.43 -18.73
N LEU A 386 6.67 -3.45 -17.53
CA LEU A 386 7.05 -4.43 -16.51
C LEU A 386 6.63 -5.85 -16.89
N ASP A 387 5.47 -6.04 -17.53
CA ASP A 387 5.02 -7.35 -18.01
C ASP A 387 5.96 -7.93 -19.09
N VAL A 388 6.46 -7.09 -20.01
CA VAL A 388 7.51 -7.48 -20.95
C VAL A 388 8.82 -7.80 -20.23
N LYS A 389 9.24 -6.96 -19.28
CA LYS A 389 10.46 -7.18 -18.51
C LYS A 389 10.44 -8.51 -17.77
N PHE A 390 9.37 -8.80 -17.02
CA PHE A 390 9.24 -10.06 -16.26
C PHE A 390 9.14 -11.29 -17.17
N LEU A 391 8.52 -11.16 -18.34
CA LEU A 391 8.57 -12.22 -19.35
C LEU A 391 10.01 -12.51 -19.75
N LEU A 392 10.80 -11.48 -20.06
CA LEU A 392 12.18 -11.63 -20.51
C LEU A 392 13.09 -12.17 -19.40
N GLU A 393 12.91 -11.72 -18.15
CA GLU A 393 13.63 -12.27 -16.99
C GLU A 393 13.43 -13.78 -16.82
N ARG A 394 12.24 -14.30 -17.15
CA ARG A 394 11.94 -15.74 -17.08
C ARG A 394 12.50 -16.51 -18.26
N GLU A 395 12.49 -15.94 -19.46
CA GLU A 395 12.82 -16.67 -20.69
C GLU A 395 14.31 -16.58 -21.07
N LEU A 396 14.95 -15.43 -20.90
CA LEU A 396 16.34 -15.20 -21.36
C LEU A 396 17.41 -16.07 -20.67
N PRO A 397 17.31 -16.39 -19.37
CA PRO A 397 18.27 -17.30 -18.73
C PRO A 397 18.33 -18.69 -19.39
N LYS A 398 17.24 -19.15 -20.03
CA LYS A 398 17.20 -20.44 -20.75
C LYS A 398 18.11 -20.46 -21.99
N TYR A 399 18.57 -19.30 -22.42
CA TYR A 399 19.45 -19.09 -23.57
C TYR A 399 20.80 -18.50 -23.18
N SER A 400 21.13 -18.48 -21.87
CA SER A 400 22.35 -17.90 -21.33
C SER A 400 22.53 -16.41 -21.65
N ILE A 401 21.42 -15.68 -21.91
CA ILE A 401 21.45 -14.24 -22.16
C ILE A 401 21.35 -13.50 -20.81
N PRO A 402 22.24 -12.53 -20.52
CA PRO A 402 22.21 -11.76 -19.28
C PRO A 402 20.90 -10.99 -19.10
N ILE A 403 20.43 -10.94 -17.85
CA ILE A 403 19.19 -10.23 -17.47
C ILE A 403 19.42 -8.81 -16.94
N LYS A 404 20.68 -8.36 -16.88
CA LYS A 404 21.01 -6.98 -16.53
C LYS A 404 20.51 -6.04 -17.63
N ASN A 405 20.04 -4.85 -17.27
CA ASN A 405 19.53 -3.83 -18.21
C ASN A 405 18.26 -4.21 -19.00
N LEU A 406 17.54 -5.27 -18.62
CA LEU A 406 16.27 -5.63 -19.28
C LEU A 406 15.18 -4.58 -19.16
N GLY A 407 15.25 -3.69 -18.17
CA GLY A 407 14.36 -2.53 -18.11
C GLY A 407 14.46 -1.66 -19.36
N GLY A 408 15.68 -1.39 -19.83
CA GLY A 408 15.90 -0.63 -21.08
C GLY A 408 15.39 -1.37 -22.32
N VAL A 409 15.56 -2.70 -22.36
CA VAL A 409 15.00 -3.54 -23.44
C VAL A 409 13.47 -3.45 -23.47
N ALA A 410 12.82 -3.59 -22.31
CA ALA A 410 11.37 -3.51 -22.22
C ALA A 410 10.85 -2.11 -22.59
N LEU A 411 11.52 -1.04 -22.15
CA LEU A 411 11.21 0.33 -22.54
C LEU A 411 11.28 0.54 -24.06
N TYR A 412 12.34 0.05 -24.71
CA TYR A 412 12.49 0.15 -26.17
C TYR A 412 11.39 -0.61 -26.92
N LEU A 413 11.00 -1.79 -26.44
CA LEU A 413 10.03 -2.64 -27.13
C LEU A 413 8.61 -2.09 -27.02
N VAL A 414 8.24 -1.51 -25.88
CA VAL A 414 6.90 -0.94 -25.65
C VAL A 414 6.80 0.48 -26.19
N HIS A 415 7.80 1.31 -25.89
CA HIS A 415 7.91 2.70 -26.32
C HIS A 415 9.03 2.79 -27.35
N ASP A 416 10.00 3.69 -27.22
CA ASP A 416 11.12 3.84 -28.15
C ASP A 416 12.37 4.32 -27.40
N TRP A 417 13.46 4.58 -28.14
CA TRP A 417 14.75 5.01 -27.58
C TRP A 417 14.68 6.26 -26.68
N ASN A 418 13.76 7.20 -26.97
CA ASN A 418 13.58 8.40 -26.15
C ASN A 418 13.34 8.06 -24.67
N GLU A 419 12.51 7.05 -24.40
CA GLU A 419 12.22 6.63 -23.03
C GLU A 419 13.36 5.81 -22.42
N VAL A 420 14.09 5.04 -23.22
CA VAL A 420 15.28 4.32 -22.76
C VAL A 420 16.34 5.29 -22.23
N GLU A 421 16.58 6.36 -22.98
CA GLU A 421 17.53 7.42 -22.63
C GLU A 421 17.03 8.25 -21.45
N ARG A 422 15.73 8.58 -21.40
CA ARG A 422 15.10 9.28 -20.26
C ARG A 422 15.28 8.54 -18.94
N PHE A 423 15.23 7.21 -18.96
CA PHE A 423 15.48 6.37 -17.77
C PHE A 423 16.97 6.02 -17.58
N GLY A 424 17.88 6.60 -18.37
CA GLY A 424 19.33 6.51 -18.14
C GLY A 424 19.96 5.17 -18.50
N PHE A 425 19.29 4.35 -19.32
CA PHE A 425 19.90 3.12 -19.85
C PHE A 425 20.81 3.46 -21.04
N LYS A 426 21.99 2.85 -21.07
CA LYS A 426 22.92 3.01 -22.20
C LYS A 426 22.41 2.24 -23.41
N ARG A 427 22.33 2.92 -24.55
CA ARG A 427 21.87 2.34 -25.81
C ARG A 427 22.66 1.10 -26.23
N GLU A 428 23.97 1.13 -26.10
CA GLU A 428 24.87 0.03 -26.46
C GLU A 428 24.57 -1.26 -25.68
N ASP A 429 24.32 -1.13 -24.37
CA ASP A 429 24.00 -2.25 -23.48
C ASP A 429 22.66 -2.89 -23.85
N VAL A 430 21.66 -2.05 -24.17
CA VAL A 430 20.32 -2.49 -24.58
C VAL A 430 20.35 -3.15 -25.95
N GLU A 431 21.07 -2.56 -26.92
CA GLU A 431 21.22 -3.11 -28.27
C GLU A 431 21.90 -4.48 -28.29
N LYS A 432 22.87 -4.71 -27.40
CA LYS A 432 23.53 -6.00 -27.27
C LYS A 432 22.51 -7.11 -26.95
N ILE A 433 21.67 -6.90 -25.95
CA ILE A 433 20.64 -7.87 -25.55
C ILE A 433 19.60 -8.06 -26.67
N LEU A 434 19.20 -6.97 -27.35
CA LEU A 434 18.30 -7.05 -28.49
C LEU A 434 18.87 -7.91 -29.63
N LYS A 435 20.16 -7.77 -29.94
CA LYS A 435 20.86 -8.60 -30.95
C LYS A 435 20.92 -10.07 -30.55
N ASP A 436 21.17 -10.35 -29.27
CA ASP A 436 21.24 -11.73 -28.77
C ASP A 436 19.87 -12.42 -28.76
N MET A 437 18.79 -11.69 -28.47
CA MET A 437 17.44 -12.26 -28.39
C MET A 437 16.68 -12.28 -29.73
N ALA A 438 17.02 -11.42 -30.68
CA ALA A 438 16.32 -11.30 -31.97
C ALA A 438 16.27 -12.59 -32.82
N PRO A 439 17.28 -13.47 -32.80
CA PRO A 439 17.23 -14.76 -33.50
C PRO A 439 16.27 -15.79 -32.89
N ILE A 440 15.78 -15.59 -31.66
CA ILE A 440 15.05 -16.62 -30.92
C ILE A 440 13.55 -16.57 -31.23
N ASP A 441 13.06 -17.53 -32.01
CA ASP A 441 11.65 -17.63 -32.44
C ASP A 441 10.66 -17.67 -31.28
N ARG A 442 10.97 -18.42 -30.23
CA ARG A 442 10.10 -18.53 -29.04
C ARG A 442 9.88 -17.17 -28.38
N ILE A 443 10.92 -16.36 -28.26
CA ILE A 443 10.83 -15.01 -27.65
C ILE A 443 9.98 -14.11 -28.54
N ARG A 444 10.18 -14.12 -29.86
CA ARG A 444 9.35 -13.36 -30.81
C ARG A 444 7.88 -13.73 -30.71
N SER A 445 7.57 -15.03 -30.65
CA SER A 445 6.19 -15.50 -30.49
C SER A 445 5.56 -15.02 -29.17
N LEU A 446 6.30 -15.10 -28.06
CA LEU A 446 5.81 -14.66 -26.75
C LEU A 446 5.58 -13.14 -26.69
N LEU A 447 6.49 -12.34 -27.27
CA LEU A 447 6.33 -10.89 -27.36
C LEU A 447 5.15 -10.50 -28.26
N SER A 448 4.94 -11.21 -29.37
CA SER A 448 3.82 -10.96 -30.27
C SER A 448 2.48 -11.23 -29.60
N LYS A 449 2.39 -12.28 -28.79
CA LYS A 449 1.20 -12.58 -27.96
C LYS A 449 0.91 -11.49 -26.93
N LYS A 450 1.89 -10.67 -26.54
CA LYS A 450 1.73 -9.50 -25.67
C LYS A 450 1.46 -8.19 -26.43
N GLY A 451 1.27 -8.24 -27.75
CA GLY A 451 0.98 -7.06 -28.57
C GLY A 451 2.20 -6.21 -28.93
N ILE A 452 3.43 -6.71 -28.72
CA ILE A 452 4.66 -5.99 -29.06
C ILE A 452 4.92 -6.04 -30.56
N ASP A 453 5.30 -4.90 -31.15
CA ASP A 453 5.72 -4.83 -32.56
C ASP A 453 7.06 -5.55 -32.77
N ILE A 454 6.96 -6.78 -33.28
CA ILE A 454 8.12 -7.64 -33.54
C ILE A 454 9.08 -7.03 -34.57
N LYS A 455 8.64 -6.09 -35.42
CA LYS A 455 9.53 -5.39 -36.35
C LYS A 455 10.62 -4.61 -35.61
N LYS A 456 10.35 -4.11 -34.39
CA LYS A 456 11.36 -3.44 -33.57
C LYS A 456 12.52 -4.36 -33.20
N LEU A 457 12.23 -5.65 -33.02
CA LEU A 457 13.22 -6.67 -32.70
C LEU A 457 13.89 -7.27 -33.95
N GLU A 458 13.15 -7.49 -35.03
CA GLU A 458 13.69 -8.07 -36.27
C GLU A 458 14.81 -7.24 -36.89
N LYS A 459 14.82 -5.92 -36.66
CA LYS A 459 15.91 -5.02 -37.09
C LYS A 459 17.29 -5.48 -36.59
N TYR A 460 17.34 -6.19 -35.47
CA TYR A 460 18.57 -6.69 -34.84
C TYR A 460 18.90 -8.15 -35.21
N ASN A 461 18.10 -8.82 -36.04
CA ASN A 461 18.37 -10.19 -36.47
C ASN A 461 19.43 -10.21 -37.59
N SER A 462 20.70 -10.35 -37.20
CA SER A 462 21.85 -10.47 -38.11
C SER A 462 21.85 -11.79 -38.92
N ILE A 463 21.34 -12.88 -38.34
CA ILE A 463 21.32 -14.22 -38.95
C ILE A 463 20.39 -14.26 -40.18
N LYS A 464 19.26 -13.55 -40.14
CA LYS A 464 18.36 -13.42 -41.30
C LYS A 464 19.09 -12.71 -42.46
N LYS A 465 19.86 -11.65 -42.18
CA LYS A 465 20.64 -10.93 -43.21
C LYS A 465 21.76 -11.79 -43.81
N GLU A 466 22.51 -12.54 -43.01
CA GLU A 466 23.58 -13.41 -43.53
C GLU A 466 23.06 -14.62 -44.31
N ARG A 467 21.98 -15.27 -43.85
CA ARG A 467 21.37 -16.38 -44.60
C ARG A 467 20.74 -15.90 -45.91
N THR A 468 20.04 -14.77 -45.90
CA THR A 468 19.48 -14.18 -47.12
C THR A 468 20.59 -13.74 -48.08
N LYS A 469 21.69 -13.16 -47.59
CA LYS A 469 22.85 -12.79 -48.42
C LYS A 469 23.52 -14.02 -49.03
N LYS A 470 23.81 -15.07 -48.24
CA LYS A 470 24.37 -16.33 -48.76
C LYS A 470 23.46 -17.03 -49.77
N PHE A 471 22.14 -16.95 -49.58
CA PHE A 471 21.16 -17.52 -50.51
C PHE A 471 21.09 -16.73 -51.83
N LEU A 472 21.11 -15.39 -51.78
CA LEU A 472 21.19 -14.53 -52.98
C LEU A 472 22.54 -14.67 -53.71
N ASP A 473 23.64 -14.81 -52.96
CA ASP A 473 24.97 -15.07 -53.52
C ASP A 473 25.05 -16.47 -54.17
N ALA A 474 24.25 -17.44 -53.71
CA ALA A 474 24.15 -18.77 -54.32
C ALA A 474 23.25 -18.77 -55.58
N LEU A 475 22.17 -17.99 -55.58
CA LEU A 475 21.28 -17.83 -56.73
C LEU A 475 21.89 -17.00 -57.87
N SER A 476 22.81 -16.09 -57.57
CA SER A 476 23.55 -15.31 -58.58
C SER A 476 24.74 -16.06 -59.20
N ARG A 477 25.04 -17.27 -58.70
CA ARG A 477 26.05 -18.20 -59.24
C ARG A 477 25.43 -19.35 -60.05
N LEU A 478 24.11 -19.40 -60.14
CA LEU A 478 23.33 -20.19 -61.10
C LEU A 478 23.00 -19.29 -62.30
#